data_AF-K1MHX7-F1
#
_entry.id   AF-K1MHX7-F1
#
_cell.length_a   1.000
_cell.length_b   1.000
_cell.length_c   1.000
_cell.angle_alpha   90.00
_cell.angle_beta   90.00
_cell.angle_gamma   90.00
#
_symmetry.space_group_name_H-M   'P 1'
#
loop_
_entity.id
_entity.type
_entity.pdbx_description
1 polymer ?
#
loop_
_entity_poly.entity_id
_entity_poly.type
_entity_poly.pdbx_seq_one_letter_code
_entity_poly.pdbx_strand_id
1 'polypeptide(L)'
;MYKNFIKSLICLFVLLPAGITHRIQGMELKDLPFEGYYINQEDNAIEGLVFKENELYVYVKVLEAIDEDLAGYEDLTQLTEFHSFPYPDLNAYSQSVKQVYMEEFNLPFDLQEIYQNLLNQIEPKMSQEDVLHLLNQEIPGIYYTQRAGYHYFIIANPSVTEVDDGWQVFLFGQELFTFKQAGQKILDHAGREFEYVDGIMPH
;
A
#
# COMPACT_ATOMS: atom_id res chain seq x y z
N MET A 1 -61.78 26.85 28.68
CA MET A 1 -60.63 27.59 29.21
C MET A 1 -59.96 26.68 30.23
N TYR A 2 -58.62 26.50 30.12
CA TYR A 2 -57.74 25.59 30.88
C TYR A 2 -57.86 24.08 30.55
N LYS A 3 -56.80 23.27 30.53
CA LYS A 3 -55.35 23.35 30.22
C LYS A 3 -54.80 21.97 30.65
N ASN A 4 -54.01 21.36 29.77
CA ASN A 4 -52.84 20.48 30.04
C ASN A 4 -53.07 19.10 30.71
N PHE A 5 -52.72 17.97 30.08
CA PHE A 5 -51.39 17.39 29.75
C PHE A 5 -50.65 16.74 30.94
N ILE A 6 -50.70 15.39 31.05
CA ILE A 6 -49.66 14.47 31.56
C ILE A 6 -49.93 13.11 30.85
N LYS A 7 -49.25 12.68 29.78
CA LYS A 7 -47.87 12.18 29.56
C LYS A 7 -47.47 10.88 30.27
N SER A 8 -46.91 9.97 29.44
CA SER A 8 -46.10 8.77 29.73
C SER A 8 -46.86 7.51 30.20
N LEU A 9 -46.68 6.34 29.60
CA LEU A 9 -45.39 5.67 29.38
C LEU A 9 -45.47 4.70 28.18
N ILE A 10 -44.73 4.94 27.10
CA ILE A 10 -44.45 3.93 26.06
C ILE A 10 -42.95 3.66 26.16
N CYS A 11 -42.60 2.44 26.57
CA CYS A 11 -41.24 1.92 26.48
C CYS A 11 -40.85 1.83 25.01
N LEU A 12 -40.07 2.81 24.55
CA LEU A 12 -39.33 2.72 23.29
C LEU A 12 -38.07 1.89 23.59
N PHE A 13 -38.03 0.65 23.11
CA PHE A 13 -36.77 -0.08 22.97
C PHE A 13 -35.93 0.68 21.94
N VAL A 14 -34.95 1.45 22.42
CA VAL A 14 -33.89 1.97 21.58
C VAL A 14 -33.02 0.77 21.22
N LEU A 15 -33.22 0.23 20.02
CA LEU A 15 -32.20 -0.54 19.32
C LEU A 15 -31.00 0.40 19.14
N LEU A 16 -30.03 0.31 20.05
CA LEU A 16 -28.71 0.85 19.81
C LEU A 16 -28.18 0.11 18.58
N PRO A 17 -27.79 0.81 17.50
CA PRO A 17 -26.91 0.18 16.54
C PRO A 17 -25.63 -0.14 17.32
N ALA A 18 -25.30 -1.42 17.43
CA ALA A 18 -23.94 -1.82 17.75
C ALA A 18 -23.07 -1.37 16.57
N GLY A 19 -22.74 -0.08 16.57
CA GLY A 19 -21.66 0.45 15.77
C GLY A 19 -20.40 -0.13 16.35
N ILE A 20 -20.03 -1.32 15.87
CA ILE A 20 -18.63 -1.73 15.86
C ILE A 20 -17.97 -0.76 14.89
N THR A 21 -17.62 0.43 15.38
CA THR A 21 -16.61 1.23 14.74
C THR A 21 -15.32 0.47 14.95
N HIS A 22 -14.99 -0.43 14.01
CA HIS A 22 -13.60 -0.82 13.83
C HIS A 22 -12.84 0.49 13.66
N ARG A 23 -11.95 0.78 14.62
CA ARG A 23 -11.02 1.88 14.46
C ARG A 23 -10.11 1.46 13.31
N ILE A 24 -10.35 2.02 12.13
CA ILE A 24 -9.37 2.11 11.07
C ILE A 24 -8.20 2.86 11.69
N GLN A 25 -7.20 2.13 12.20
CA GLN A 25 -5.98 2.70 12.70
C GLN A 25 -5.03 2.78 11.53
N GLY A 26 -4.70 4.01 11.12
CA GLY A 26 -3.64 4.24 10.14
C GLY A 26 -2.32 3.76 10.73
N MET A 27 -1.60 2.95 9.96
CA MET A 27 -0.31 2.35 10.27
C MET A 27 0.66 2.62 9.11
N GLU A 28 1.95 2.47 9.38
CA GLU A 28 2.99 2.42 8.34
C GLU A 28 3.42 0.96 8.10
N LEU A 29 4.11 0.68 6.99
CA LEU A 29 4.61 -0.68 6.70
C LEU A 29 5.54 -1.20 7.81
N LYS A 30 6.39 -0.34 8.39
CA LYS A 30 7.30 -0.72 9.48
C LYS A 30 6.59 -1.15 10.76
N ASP A 31 5.30 -0.84 10.90
CA ASP A 31 4.48 -1.21 12.06
C ASP A 31 3.83 -2.59 11.91
N LEU A 32 3.98 -3.24 10.74
CA LEU A 32 3.47 -4.58 10.50
C LEU A 32 4.14 -5.61 11.45
N PRO A 33 3.42 -6.67 11.88
CA PRO A 33 3.99 -7.71 12.74
C PRO A 33 4.92 -8.67 12.00
N PHE A 34 5.29 -8.35 10.76
CA PHE A 34 6.19 -9.12 9.91
C PHE A 34 7.07 -8.17 9.09
N GLU A 35 8.30 -8.63 8.85
CA GLU A 35 9.32 -7.96 8.04
C GLU A 35 10.08 -9.05 7.25
N GLY A 36 10.87 -8.63 6.27
CA GLY A 36 11.83 -9.49 5.58
C GLY A 36 11.32 -10.01 4.23
N TYR A 37 12.00 -11.04 3.72
CA TYR A 37 11.76 -11.59 2.39
C TYR A 37 10.79 -12.76 2.43
N TYR A 38 9.84 -12.74 1.50
CA TYR A 38 8.85 -13.78 1.29
C TYR A 38 8.83 -14.16 -0.19
N ILE A 39 8.84 -15.46 -0.48
CA ILE A 39 8.85 -15.97 -1.85
C ILE A 39 7.58 -16.77 -2.13
N ASN A 40 7.04 -16.60 -3.34
CA ASN A 40 5.98 -17.45 -3.83
C ASN A 40 6.59 -18.72 -4.44
N GLN A 41 6.12 -19.90 -4.04
CA GLN A 41 6.63 -21.18 -4.54
C GLN A 41 5.92 -21.65 -5.82
N GLU A 42 4.82 -21.01 -6.19
CA GLU A 42 4.03 -21.32 -7.38
C GLU A 42 4.41 -20.39 -8.54
N ASP A 43 4.06 -20.79 -9.77
CA ASP A 43 4.28 -19.96 -10.94
C ASP A 43 3.26 -18.82 -10.98
N ASN A 44 3.67 -17.65 -10.50
CA ASN A 44 2.85 -16.45 -10.37
C ASN A 44 3.55 -15.24 -11.00
N ALA A 45 2.76 -14.21 -11.37
CA ALA A 45 3.32 -12.97 -11.91
C ALA A 45 4.16 -12.21 -10.86
N ILE A 46 3.77 -12.34 -9.59
CA ILE A 46 4.53 -11.86 -8.43
C ILE A 46 5.27 -13.05 -7.81
N GLU A 47 6.60 -13.01 -7.86
CA GLU A 47 7.49 -14.07 -7.41
C GLU A 47 7.91 -13.89 -5.94
N GLY A 48 7.87 -12.66 -5.41
CA GLY A 48 8.25 -12.42 -4.03
C GLY A 48 7.98 -11.01 -3.54
N LEU A 49 8.03 -10.85 -2.22
CA LEU A 49 7.77 -9.63 -1.49
C LEU A 49 8.90 -9.38 -0.50
N VAL A 50 9.41 -8.14 -0.41
CA VAL A 50 10.25 -7.74 0.73
C VAL A 50 9.62 -6.56 1.44
N PHE A 51 9.37 -6.75 2.72
CA PHE A 51 8.97 -5.69 3.65
C PHE A 51 10.23 -5.19 4.35
N LYS A 52 10.56 -3.90 4.17
CA LYS A 52 11.75 -3.28 4.78
C LYS A 52 11.42 -1.83 5.11
N GLU A 53 11.43 -1.49 6.40
CA GLU A 53 11.03 -0.15 6.87
C GLU A 53 9.68 0.27 6.25
N ASN A 54 9.58 1.45 5.65
CA ASN A 54 8.38 1.92 4.96
C ASN A 54 8.32 1.56 3.47
N GLU A 55 9.06 0.54 3.03
CA GLU A 55 9.12 0.10 1.64
C GLU A 55 8.62 -1.35 1.47
N LEU A 56 7.85 -1.59 0.41
CA LEU A 56 7.49 -2.91 -0.08
C LEU A 56 8.08 -3.13 -1.47
N TYR A 57 8.99 -4.09 -1.58
CA TYR A 57 9.54 -4.55 -2.86
C TYR A 57 8.69 -5.70 -3.37
N VAL A 58 8.24 -5.61 -4.62
CA VAL A 58 7.45 -6.64 -5.30
C VAL A 58 8.28 -7.18 -6.46
N TYR A 59 8.80 -8.38 -6.31
CA TYR A 59 9.53 -9.09 -7.36
C TYR A 59 8.54 -9.71 -8.34
N VAL A 60 8.77 -9.47 -9.62
CA VAL A 60 7.83 -9.88 -10.68
C VAL A 60 8.56 -10.62 -11.78
N LYS A 61 7.82 -11.52 -12.43
CA LYS A 61 8.29 -12.19 -13.64
C LYS A 61 8.49 -11.16 -14.77
N VAL A 62 9.37 -11.46 -15.72
CA VAL A 62 9.74 -10.53 -16.81
C VAL A 62 8.50 -10.05 -17.57
N LEU A 63 8.25 -8.74 -17.56
CA LEU A 63 7.04 -8.11 -18.12
C LEU A 63 6.77 -8.47 -19.60
N GLU A 64 7.83 -8.61 -20.40
CA GLU A 64 7.75 -8.84 -21.85
C GLU A 64 7.31 -10.28 -22.24
N ALA A 65 7.24 -11.19 -21.28
CA ALA A 65 6.96 -12.62 -21.49
C ALA A 65 5.89 -13.18 -20.55
N ILE A 66 5.14 -12.32 -19.87
CA ILE A 66 4.09 -12.75 -18.95
C ILE A 66 2.85 -13.18 -19.71
N ASP A 67 2.34 -14.35 -19.33
CA ASP A 67 1.04 -14.85 -19.74
C ASP A 67 -0.04 -14.07 -18.98
N GLU A 68 -1.01 -13.48 -19.69
CA GLU A 68 -2.11 -12.74 -19.06
C GLU A 68 -2.99 -13.66 -18.18
N ASP A 69 -2.95 -14.97 -18.44
CA ASP A 69 -3.64 -15.98 -17.64
C ASP A 69 -2.86 -16.36 -16.34
N LEU A 70 -1.66 -15.81 -16.15
CA LEU A 70 -0.84 -16.07 -14.96
C LEU A 70 -1.46 -15.41 -13.73
N ALA A 71 -1.59 -16.17 -12.64
CA ALA A 71 -2.13 -15.64 -11.40
C ALA A 71 -1.29 -14.45 -10.91
N GLY A 72 -1.97 -13.34 -10.62
CA GLY A 72 -1.36 -12.06 -10.27
C GLY A 72 -1.08 -11.08 -11.40
N TYR A 73 -1.49 -11.41 -12.62
CA TYR A 73 -1.36 -10.48 -13.75
C TYR A 73 -2.10 -9.15 -13.51
N GLU A 74 -3.26 -9.18 -12.85
CA GLU A 74 -4.02 -7.97 -12.52
C GLU A 74 -3.28 -7.04 -11.56
N ASP A 75 -2.66 -7.59 -10.49
CA ASP A 75 -1.84 -6.80 -9.56
C ASP A 75 -0.63 -6.19 -10.27
N LEU A 76 0.00 -6.97 -11.17
CA LEU A 76 1.12 -6.49 -11.95
C LEU A 76 0.71 -5.37 -12.90
N THR A 77 -0.45 -5.50 -13.53
CA THR A 77 -1.02 -4.46 -14.39
C THR A 77 -1.29 -3.21 -13.57
N GLN A 78 -1.86 -3.35 -12.38
CA GLN A 78 -2.09 -2.25 -11.45
C GLN A 78 -0.77 -1.56 -11.09
N LEU A 79 0.25 -2.29 -10.65
CA LEU A 79 1.59 -1.75 -10.39
C LEU A 79 2.16 -1.04 -11.62
N THR A 80 1.95 -1.59 -12.82
CA THR A 80 2.40 -1.00 -14.07
C THR A 80 1.64 0.29 -14.40
N GLU A 81 0.36 0.39 -14.07
CA GLU A 81 -0.40 1.64 -14.25
C GLU A 81 0.05 2.72 -13.26
N PHE A 82 0.41 2.34 -12.02
CA PHE A 82 0.76 3.29 -10.96
C PHE A 82 2.27 3.59 -10.82
N HIS A 83 3.19 2.81 -11.42
CA HIS A 83 4.65 3.06 -11.35
C HIS A 83 5.16 4.27 -12.15
N SER A 84 4.25 4.99 -12.80
CA SER A 84 4.58 6.14 -13.61
C SER A 84 4.61 7.40 -12.75
N PHE A 85 5.78 7.67 -12.16
CA PHE A 85 6.27 8.95 -11.60
C PHE A 85 5.87 9.34 -10.15
N PRO A 86 6.79 9.98 -9.40
CA PRO A 86 6.42 10.85 -8.29
C PRO A 86 5.68 12.05 -8.87
N TYR A 87 4.35 12.04 -8.81
CA TYR A 87 3.44 13.04 -9.39
C TYR A 87 3.70 13.38 -10.87
N PRO A 88 3.25 12.57 -11.83
CA PRO A 88 3.13 13.03 -13.21
C PRO A 88 2.05 14.11 -13.28
N ASP A 89 2.27 15.09 -14.16
CA ASP A 89 1.23 16.00 -14.63
C ASP A 89 -0.07 15.20 -14.86
N LEU A 90 -1.18 15.62 -14.24
CA LEU A 90 -2.48 14.94 -14.31
C LEU A 90 -2.92 14.67 -15.76
N ASN A 91 -2.33 15.36 -16.75
CA ASN A 91 -2.50 15.10 -18.17
C ASN A 91 -2.05 13.70 -18.63
N ALA A 92 -1.08 13.08 -17.97
CA ALA A 92 -0.49 11.79 -18.36
C ALA A 92 -1.30 10.55 -17.92
N TYR A 93 -2.25 10.70 -16.99
CA TYR A 93 -3.07 9.57 -16.52
C TYR A 93 -4.19 9.18 -17.50
N SER A 94 -4.64 7.92 -17.38
CA SER A 94 -5.90 7.46 -17.98
C SER A 94 -7.10 8.18 -17.35
N GLN A 95 -8.25 8.21 -18.03
CA GLN A 95 -9.44 8.92 -17.53
C GLN A 95 -9.99 8.31 -16.23
N SER A 96 -9.87 6.99 -16.05
CA SER A 96 -10.28 6.30 -14.82
C SER A 96 -9.50 6.78 -13.61
N VAL A 97 -8.17 6.88 -13.73
CA VAL A 97 -7.29 7.33 -12.63
C VAL A 97 -7.57 8.80 -12.28
N LYS A 98 -7.75 9.68 -13.27
CA LYS A 98 -8.11 11.08 -13.03
C LYS A 98 -9.43 11.21 -12.26
N GLN A 99 -10.40 10.36 -12.58
CA GLN A 99 -11.72 10.41 -11.96
C GLN A 99 -11.67 10.00 -10.47
N VAL A 100 -10.89 8.98 -10.13
CA VAL A 100 -10.64 8.58 -8.72
C VAL A 100 -9.99 9.72 -7.93
N TYR A 101 -8.95 10.36 -8.48
CA TYR A 101 -8.29 11.51 -7.84
C TYR A 101 -9.24 12.71 -7.61
N MET A 102 -10.20 12.93 -8.51
CA MET A 102 -11.15 14.04 -8.41
C MET A 102 -12.35 13.73 -7.50
N GLU A 103 -12.76 12.47 -7.37
CA GLU A 103 -13.92 12.05 -6.58
C GLU A 103 -13.59 11.94 -5.08
N GLU A 104 -12.36 11.56 -4.71
CA GLU A 104 -12.00 11.33 -3.29
C GLU A 104 -11.43 12.56 -2.55
N PHE A 105 -11.40 13.76 -3.15
CA PHE A 105 -10.77 14.96 -2.55
C PHE A 105 -9.31 14.73 -2.13
N ASN A 106 -8.61 13.79 -2.75
CA ASN A 106 -7.34 13.24 -2.28
C ASN A 106 -6.09 14.06 -2.67
N LEU A 107 -6.22 15.38 -2.92
CA LEU A 107 -5.09 16.28 -3.16
C LEU A 107 -5.29 17.61 -2.42
N PRO A 108 -4.30 18.13 -1.66
CA PRO A 108 -2.90 18.30 -2.11
C PRO A 108 -1.84 17.98 -1.03
N PHE A 109 -1.01 16.95 -1.25
CA PHE A 109 0.21 16.79 -0.45
C PHE A 109 1.22 17.85 -0.88
N ASP A 110 1.54 18.82 -0.02
CA ASP A 110 2.62 19.77 -0.31
C ASP A 110 3.97 19.06 -0.14
N LEU A 111 4.36 18.29 -1.16
CA LEU A 111 5.67 17.68 -1.23
C LEU A 111 6.78 18.73 -1.25
N GLN A 112 6.51 20.01 -1.53
CA GLN A 112 7.56 21.03 -1.54
C GLN A 112 8.20 21.16 -0.16
N GLU A 113 7.41 21.20 0.92
CA GLU A 113 7.94 21.25 2.29
C GLU A 113 8.72 19.97 2.63
N ILE A 114 8.19 18.81 2.24
CA ILE A 114 8.84 17.50 2.47
C ILE A 114 10.16 17.40 1.70
N TYR A 115 10.18 17.75 0.41
CA TYR A 115 11.40 17.79 -0.40
C TYR A 115 12.43 18.78 0.17
N GLN A 116 12.01 19.97 0.62
CA GLN A 116 12.93 20.92 1.25
C GLN A 116 13.53 20.37 2.55
N ASN A 117 12.72 19.70 3.38
CA ASN A 117 13.18 19.04 4.60
C ASN A 117 14.14 17.87 4.30
N LEU A 118 13.88 17.10 3.25
CA LEU A 118 14.75 15.99 2.81
C LEU A 118 16.07 16.49 2.21
N LEU A 119 16.05 17.57 1.42
CA LEU A 119 17.27 18.17 0.86
C LEU A 119 18.25 18.61 1.96
N ASN A 120 17.76 19.08 3.11
CA ASN A 120 18.59 19.45 4.25
C ASN A 120 19.24 18.25 4.95
N GLN A 121 18.75 17.03 4.72
CA GLN A 121 19.29 15.79 5.26
C GLN A 121 20.31 15.13 4.32
N ILE A 122 20.33 15.53 3.03
CA ILE A 122 21.27 14.99 2.05
C ILE A 122 22.67 15.58 2.26
N GLU A 123 23.61 14.72 2.65
CA GLU A 123 25.02 15.09 2.77
C GLU A 123 25.80 14.75 1.48
N PRO A 124 26.86 15.53 1.11
CA PRO A 124 27.64 15.26 -0.10
C PRO A 124 28.30 13.88 -0.20
N LYS A 125 28.42 13.17 0.93
CA LYS A 125 29.03 11.84 1.04
C LYS A 125 28.04 10.68 0.84
N MET A 126 26.73 10.97 0.83
CA MET A 126 25.70 9.95 0.64
C MET A 126 25.78 9.37 -0.77
N SER A 127 25.55 8.06 -0.89
CA SER A 127 25.42 7.42 -2.19
C SER A 127 24.06 7.78 -2.82
N GLN A 128 23.91 7.52 -4.12
CA GLN A 128 22.59 7.69 -4.77
C GLN A 128 21.53 6.78 -4.16
N GLU A 129 21.92 5.59 -3.71
CA GLU A 129 21.03 4.61 -3.06
C GLU A 129 20.58 5.10 -1.69
N ASP A 130 21.49 5.65 -0.88
CA ASP A 130 21.14 6.23 0.43
C ASP A 130 20.15 7.40 0.28
N VAL A 131 20.35 8.24 -0.73
CA VAL A 131 19.44 9.35 -1.04
C VAL A 131 18.08 8.83 -1.48
N LEU A 132 18.02 7.79 -2.33
CA LEU A 132 16.76 7.19 -2.76
C LEU A 132 16.00 6.56 -1.61
N HIS A 133 16.68 5.81 -0.73
CA HIS A 133 16.06 5.28 0.49
C HIS A 133 15.51 6.38 1.37
N LEU A 134 16.28 7.45 1.62
CA LEU A 134 15.81 8.60 2.39
C LEU A 134 14.53 9.21 1.81
N LEU A 135 14.45 9.36 0.48
CA LEU A 135 13.24 9.85 -0.18
C LEU A 135 12.08 8.86 -0.02
N ASN A 136 12.32 7.57 -0.19
CA ASN A 136 11.30 6.53 -0.15
C ASN A 136 10.68 6.31 1.24
N GLN A 137 11.36 6.72 2.32
CA GLN A 137 10.79 6.68 3.67
C GLN A 137 9.69 7.73 3.90
N GLU A 138 9.70 8.81 3.11
CA GLU A 138 8.86 9.99 3.34
C GLU A 138 7.90 10.27 2.19
N ILE A 139 8.28 9.93 0.96
CA ILE A 139 7.53 10.26 -0.25
C ILE A 139 6.81 9.01 -0.76
N PRO A 140 5.46 8.99 -0.75
CA PRO A 140 4.71 7.89 -1.32
C PRO A 140 4.93 7.78 -2.83
N GLY A 141 5.16 6.57 -3.33
CA GLY A 141 5.37 6.34 -4.77
C GLY A 141 5.50 4.87 -5.15
N ILE A 142 5.43 4.57 -6.44
CA ILE A 142 5.79 3.26 -7.00
C ILE A 142 6.91 3.47 -8.02
N TYR A 143 8.00 2.73 -7.88
CA TYR A 143 9.16 2.80 -8.76
C TYR A 143 9.43 1.44 -9.37
N TYR A 144 9.51 1.38 -10.69
CA TYR A 144 9.96 0.17 -11.39
C TYR A 144 11.46 0.24 -11.65
N THR A 145 12.15 -0.88 -11.44
CA THR A 145 13.56 -1.02 -11.80
C THR A 145 13.91 -2.47 -12.12
N GLN A 146 15.08 -2.65 -12.76
CA GLN A 146 15.63 -3.93 -13.12
C GLN A 146 17.08 -4.02 -12.61
N ARG A 147 17.38 -5.05 -11.80
CA ARG A 147 18.72 -5.27 -11.25
C ARG A 147 19.06 -6.76 -11.30
N ALA A 148 20.26 -7.08 -11.78
CA ALA A 148 20.78 -8.46 -11.85
C ALA A 148 19.84 -9.47 -12.55
N GLY A 149 19.05 -9.01 -13.53
CA GLY A 149 18.08 -9.85 -14.26
C GLY A 149 16.72 -10.01 -13.56
N TYR A 150 16.55 -9.43 -12.38
CA TYR A 150 15.27 -9.37 -11.68
C TYR A 150 14.53 -8.07 -11.98
N HIS A 151 13.21 -8.18 -12.09
CA HIS A 151 12.29 -7.07 -12.28
C HIS A 151 11.54 -6.86 -10.97
N TYR A 152 11.47 -5.61 -10.50
CA TYR A 152 10.73 -5.33 -9.28
C TYR A 152 10.15 -3.92 -9.25
N PHE A 153 9.04 -3.81 -8.53
CA PHE A 153 8.45 -2.55 -8.13
C PHE A 153 8.83 -2.27 -6.68
N ILE A 154 9.10 -1.01 -6.36
CA ILE A 154 9.27 -0.52 -4.99
C ILE A 154 8.05 0.35 -4.70
N ILE A 155 7.23 -0.06 -3.75
CA ILE A 155 6.15 0.76 -3.19
C ILE A 155 6.74 1.47 -1.98
N ALA A 156 6.99 2.76 -2.12
CA ALA A 156 7.56 3.63 -1.11
C ALA A 156 6.46 4.32 -0.29
N ASN A 157 6.69 4.42 1.01
CA ASN A 157 5.84 5.05 2.02
C ASN A 157 4.31 4.90 1.79
N PRO A 158 3.78 3.68 1.57
CA PRO A 158 2.35 3.51 1.46
C PRO A 158 1.69 3.63 2.83
N SER A 159 0.41 4.00 2.83
CA SER A 159 -0.41 3.96 4.04
C SER A 159 -0.95 2.55 4.27
N VAL A 160 -0.94 2.07 5.51
CA VAL A 160 -1.48 0.77 5.88
C VAL A 160 -2.70 0.96 6.77
N THR A 161 -3.72 0.12 6.59
CA THR A 161 -4.87 0.02 7.50
C THR A 161 -5.05 -1.42 7.94
N GLU A 162 -5.17 -1.64 9.25
CA GLU A 162 -5.60 -2.93 9.79
C GLU A 162 -7.13 -3.07 9.69
N VAL A 163 -7.59 -4.13 9.01
CA VAL A 163 -9.01 -4.48 8.86
C VAL A 163 -9.20 -5.95 9.20
N ASP A 164 -10.06 -6.23 10.17
CA ASP A 164 -10.30 -7.56 10.74
C ASP A 164 -9.02 -8.27 11.20
N ASP A 165 -8.53 -9.23 10.40
CA ASP A 165 -7.34 -10.05 10.62
C ASP A 165 -6.27 -9.86 9.52
N GLY A 166 -6.35 -8.74 8.78
CA GLY A 166 -5.42 -8.42 7.70
C GLY A 166 -5.02 -6.95 7.65
N TRP A 167 -4.06 -6.67 6.78
CA TRP A 167 -3.49 -5.35 6.55
C TRP A 167 -3.65 -4.97 5.09
N GLN A 168 -4.33 -3.86 4.85
CA GLN A 168 -4.54 -3.31 3.53
C GLN A 168 -3.51 -2.21 3.27
N VAL A 169 -2.78 -2.32 2.18
CA VAL A 169 -1.75 -1.40 1.73
C VAL A 169 -2.33 -0.51 0.65
N PHE A 170 -2.31 0.79 0.91
CA PHE A 170 -2.85 1.81 0.02
C PHE A 170 -1.77 2.78 -0.42
N LEU A 171 -1.91 3.25 -1.66
CA LEU A 171 -1.15 4.38 -2.17
C LEU A 171 -2.12 5.36 -2.83
N PHE A 172 -2.07 6.62 -2.42
CA PHE A 172 -2.95 7.68 -2.94
C PHE A 172 -4.46 7.35 -2.86
N GLY A 173 -4.87 6.64 -1.80
CA GLY A 173 -6.26 6.20 -1.59
C GLY A 173 -6.64 4.91 -2.33
N GLN A 174 -5.81 4.43 -3.25
CA GLN A 174 -6.03 3.18 -3.96
C GLN A 174 -5.45 2.00 -3.18
N GLU A 175 -6.27 0.96 -2.95
CA GLU A 175 -5.78 -0.31 -2.41
C GLU A 175 -4.91 -1.01 -3.46
N LEU A 176 -3.69 -1.36 -3.07
CA LEU A 176 -2.73 -2.11 -3.90
C LEU A 176 -2.66 -3.58 -3.49
N PHE A 177 -2.62 -3.85 -2.18
CA PHE A 177 -2.52 -5.19 -1.64
C PHE A 177 -3.32 -5.32 -0.35
N THR A 178 -3.84 -6.51 -0.10
CA THR A 178 -4.28 -6.92 1.24
C THR A 178 -3.48 -8.13 1.63
N PHE A 179 -2.90 -8.12 2.84
CA PHE A 179 -2.10 -9.20 3.39
C PHE A 179 -2.72 -9.78 4.67
N LYS A 180 -2.55 -11.07 4.88
CA LYS A 180 -2.85 -11.77 6.14
C LYS A 180 -1.67 -12.64 6.53
N GLN A 181 -1.38 -12.71 7.83
CA GLN A 181 -0.30 -13.54 8.33
C GLN A 181 -0.84 -14.89 8.78
N ALA A 182 -0.30 -15.96 8.22
CA ALA A 182 -0.63 -17.35 8.57
C ALA A 182 0.65 -18.07 9.04
N GLY A 183 0.95 -17.94 10.33
CA GLY A 183 2.20 -18.46 10.90
C GLY A 183 3.41 -17.68 10.36
N GLN A 184 4.30 -18.37 9.64
CA GLN A 184 5.45 -17.74 8.96
C GLN A 184 5.17 -17.38 7.49
N LYS A 185 3.93 -17.54 7.03
CA LYS A 185 3.52 -17.20 5.67
C LYS A 185 2.76 -15.89 5.65
N ILE A 186 2.85 -15.21 4.52
CA ILE A 186 1.95 -14.12 4.16
C ILE A 186 1.02 -14.66 3.08
N LEU A 187 -0.27 -14.41 3.26
CA LEU A 187 -1.30 -14.64 2.28
C LEU A 187 -1.73 -13.28 1.73
N ASP A 188 -1.99 -13.18 0.45
CA ASP A 188 -2.65 -12.00 -0.09
C ASP A 188 -4.15 -12.18 -0.30
N HIS A 189 -4.79 -11.15 -0.87
CA HIS A 189 -6.23 -11.14 -1.15
C HIS A 189 -6.68 -12.26 -2.11
N ALA A 190 -5.80 -12.69 -3.03
CA ALA A 190 -6.05 -13.76 -3.98
C ALA A 190 -5.80 -15.15 -3.36
N GLY A 191 -5.32 -15.20 -2.11
CA GLY A 191 -4.98 -16.43 -1.41
C GLY A 191 -3.64 -17.02 -1.81
N ARG A 192 -2.79 -16.25 -2.53
CA ARG A 192 -1.43 -16.70 -2.87
C ARG A 192 -0.58 -16.74 -1.61
N GLU A 193 0.18 -17.80 -1.44
CA GLU A 193 1.04 -17.98 -0.28
C GLU A 193 2.48 -17.55 -0.58
N PHE A 194 3.03 -16.72 0.32
CA PHE A 194 4.43 -16.32 0.31
C PHE A 194 5.11 -16.84 1.57
N GLU A 195 6.15 -17.64 1.39
CA GLU A 195 6.89 -18.26 2.49
C GLU A 195 8.07 -17.39 2.91
N TYR A 196 8.22 -17.18 4.22
CA TYR A 196 9.37 -16.46 4.76
C TYR A 196 10.68 -17.16 4.44
N VAL A 197 11.67 -16.38 4.00
CA VAL A 197 13.02 -16.85 3.73
C VAL A 197 14.00 -16.18 4.68
N ASP A 198 14.62 -16.98 5.55
CA ASP A 198 15.62 -16.49 6.50
C ASP A 198 16.94 -16.10 5.80
N GLY A 199 17.59 -15.06 6.30
CA GLY A 199 18.93 -14.64 5.89
C GLY A 199 19.05 -13.90 4.55
N ILE A 200 17.95 -13.59 3.86
CA ILE A 200 17.96 -12.75 2.65
C ILE A 200 17.46 -11.35 2.99
N MET A 201 18.37 -10.38 2.98
CA MET A 201 18.04 -8.96 2.88
C MET A 201 18.43 -8.47 1.49
N PRO A 202 17.54 -7.81 0.73
CA PRO A 202 17.96 -7.18 -0.52
C PRO A 202 18.98 -6.07 -0.22
N HIS A 203 20.13 -6.17 -0.90
CA HIS A 203 21.13 -5.13 -1.07
C HIS A 203 20.94 -4.42 -2.41
#